data_AF-A0A2M3ZEU4-F1
#
_entry.id   AF-A0A2M3ZEU4-F1
#
_cell.length_a   1.000
_cell.length_b   1.000
_cell.length_c   1.000
_cell.angle_alpha   90.00
_cell.angle_beta   90.00
_cell.angle_gamma   90.00
#
_symmetry.space_group_name_H-M   'P 1'
#
loop_
_entity.id
_entity.type
_entity.pdbx_description
1 polymer ?
#
loop_
_entity_poly.entity_id
_entity_poly.type
_entity_poly.pdbx_seq_one_letter_code
_entity_poly.pdbx_strand_id
1 'polypeptide(L)'
;AWFLLLINQHGVQGQRLAVQKCAEYAKIITKTQALIPLTINPKPITYKIYNCTNVVQLIVGGEQAKFGEFPHHALLGYPREGNPNEYDFRCGGSLISDRHILTAAHCFSEDDPKVVRLGEYDTTFESEDEVQFGIAGVRKHPNYLNQRSYNDIALVKLDRQVWFTKNVRPACLWDSEYRNMTSYIATGFGHNETVGIALSTTMMKVQLDEFPVNDCAQAFLGHKRFKNGIHDGQMCVGSIVGGKDTCQGDSGGPLQTVTNPKTC
;
A
#
# COMPACT_ATOMS: atom_id res chain seq x y z
N ALA A 1 -32.12 18.79 -2.21
CA ALA A 1 -31.77 19.00 -0.79
C ALA A 1 -30.26 19.05 -0.68
N TRP A 2 -29.70 20.22 -0.34
CA TRP A 2 -28.26 20.43 -0.21
C TRP A 2 -27.85 20.01 1.21
N PHE A 3 -27.03 18.97 1.36
CA PHE A 3 -26.44 18.62 2.65
C PHE A 3 -25.07 19.30 2.77
N LEU A 4 -25.01 20.37 3.56
CA LEU A 4 -23.77 20.90 4.10
C LEU A 4 -23.20 19.89 5.09
N LEU A 5 -22.06 19.28 4.75
CA LEU A 5 -21.26 18.51 5.68
C LEU A 5 -20.28 19.47 6.37
N LEU A 6 -20.68 20.00 7.53
CA LEU A 6 -19.79 20.74 8.43
C LEU A 6 -18.86 19.73 9.11
N ILE A 7 -17.67 19.53 8.54
CA ILE A 7 -16.59 18.83 9.24
C ILE A 7 -15.87 19.88 10.09
N ASN A 8 -16.16 19.85 11.39
CA ASN A 8 -15.47 20.64 12.39
C ASN A 8 -14.03 20.11 12.54
N GLN A 9 -13.07 20.65 11.78
CA GLN A 9 -11.66 20.27 11.88
C GLN A 9 -10.91 21.24 12.79
N HIS A 10 -10.55 20.78 13.99
CA HIS A 10 -9.38 21.29 14.71
C HIS A 10 -8.09 20.81 14.00
N GLY A 11 -7.93 21.21 12.74
CA GLY A 11 -6.72 21.03 11.96
C GLY A 11 -5.92 22.33 11.96
N VAL A 12 -4.59 22.23 11.92
CA VAL A 12 -3.73 23.39 11.65
C VAL A 12 -4.15 23.95 10.28
N GLN A 13 -4.62 25.20 10.27
CA GLN A 13 -5.24 25.84 9.11
C GLN A 13 -4.30 25.75 7.89
N GLY A 14 -4.74 25.05 6.84
CA GLY A 14 -4.03 24.93 5.55
C GLY A 14 -3.34 23.60 5.23
N GLN A 15 -3.25 22.64 6.16
CA GLN A 15 -2.67 21.31 5.84
C GLN A 15 -3.72 20.30 5.35
N ARG A 16 -3.37 19.50 4.34
CA ARG A 16 -4.22 18.39 3.84
C ARG A 16 -4.44 17.36 4.96
N LEU A 17 -5.65 16.83 5.09
CA LEU A 17 -6.00 15.83 6.11
C LEU A 17 -5.08 14.60 6.08
N ALA A 18 -4.68 14.16 4.88
CA ALA A 18 -3.75 13.05 4.70
C ALA A 18 -2.39 13.28 5.42
N VAL A 19 -1.87 14.52 5.38
CA VAL A 19 -0.61 14.90 6.03
C VAL A 19 -0.76 14.86 7.55
N GLN A 20 -1.86 15.41 8.06
CA GLN A 20 -2.16 15.41 9.49
C GLN A 20 -2.28 13.97 10.02
N LYS A 21 -2.99 13.10 9.28
CA LYS A 21 -3.17 11.69 9.64
C LYS A 21 -1.89 10.88 9.53
N CYS A 22 -1.07 11.09 8.51
CA CYS A 22 0.26 10.49 8.43
C CYS A 22 1.12 10.83 9.67
N ALA A 23 1.14 12.10 10.07
CA ALA A 23 1.87 12.55 11.26
C ALA A 23 1.28 11.97 12.57
N GLU A 24 -0.02 11.75 12.63
CA GLU A 24 -0.70 11.08 13.75
C GLU A 24 -0.29 9.60 13.82
N TYR A 25 -0.34 8.87 12.71
CA TYR A 25 0.01 7.45 12.66
C TYR A 25 1.50 7.19 12.92
N ALA A 26 2.39 8.08 12.48
CA ALA A 26 3.82 7.98 12.76
C ALA A 26 4.14 8.00 14.28
N LYS A 27 3.28 8.61 15.11
CA LYS A 27 3.47 8.63 16.57
C LYS A 27 3.30 7.25 17.22
N ILE A 28 2.58 6.33 16.59
CA ILE A 28 2.32 4.97 17.11
C ILE A 28 3.63 4.21 17.32
N ILE A 29 4.58 4.39 16.40
CA ILE A 29 5.89 3.72 16.41
C ILE A 29 7.03 4.60 16.95
N THR A 30 6.75 5.86 17.27
CA THR A 30 7.80 6.81 17.71
C THR A 30 7.83 6.90 19.24
N LYS A 31 8.96 6.59 19.84
CA LYS A 31 9.23 6.85 21.26
C LYS A 31 10.29 7.94 21.40
N THR A 32 10.08 8.87 22.33
CA THR A 32 11.11 9.85 22.71
C THR A 32 11.86 9.33 23.91
N GLN A 33 13.19 9.17 23.76
CA GLN A 33 14.07 8.85 24.87
C GLN A 33 14.95 10.06 25.18
N ALA A 34 15.21 10.27 26.46
CA ALA A 34 16.07 11.35 26.94
C ALA A 34 17.30 10.75 27.62
N LEU A 35 18.48 11.20 27.21
CA LEU A 35 19.73 10.98 27.93
C LEU A 35 20.01 12.20 28.79
N ILE A 36 20.35 11.97 30.05
CA ILE A 36 20.70 13.04 31.00
C ILE A 36 22.23 12.97 31.16
N PRO A 37 23.00 13.96 30.64
CA PRO A 37 24.44 13.99 30.82
C PRO A 37 24.83 14.10 32.29
N LEU A 38 25.99 13.58 32.68
CA LEU A 38 26.51 13.72 34.04
C LEU A 38 27.29 15.05 34.20
N THR A 39 26.60 16.17 33.99
CA THR A 39 27.16 17.51 34.20
C THR A 39 26.45 18.23 35.35
N ILE A 40 27.10 19.26 35.92
CA ILE A 40 26.60 19.99 37.10
C ILE A 40 25.26 20.71 36.81
N ASN A 41 24.91 20.93 35.54
CA ASN A 41 23.61 21.43 35.08
C ASN A 41 23.18 20.67 33.81
N PRO A 42 22.61 19.47 33.96
CA PRO A 42 22.41 18.59 32.83
C PRO A 42 21.21 19.07 32.00
N LYS A 43 21.45 19.31 30.72
CA LYS A 43 20.39 19.52 29.73
C LYS A 43 20.05 18.15 29.11
N PRO A 44 18.78 17.68 29.22
CA PRO A 44 18.40 16.42 28.60
C PRO A 44 18.62 16.44 27.09
N ILE A 45 19.29 15.42 26.56
CA ILE A 45 19.45 15.18 25.13
C ILE A 45 18.32 14.23 24.71
N THR A 46 17.33 14.74 24.00
CA THR A 46 16.20 13.95 23.53
C THR A 46 16.42 13.43 22.12
N TYR A 47 16.18 12.15 21.88
CA TYR A 47 16.18 11.54 20.54
C TYR A 47 14.91 10.71 20.34
N LYS A 48 14.50 10.61 19.07
CA LYS A 48 13.37 9.78 18.64
C LYS A 48 13.89 8.41 18.25
N ILE A 49 13.22 7.38 18.74
CA ILE A 49 13.45 5.98 18.43
C ILE A 49 12.20 5.49 17.71
N TYR A 50 12.40 4.73 16.63
CA TYR A 50 11.33 4.13 15.86
C TYR A 50 11.27 2.64 16.16
N ASN A 51 10.13 2.15 16.64
CA ASN A 51 9.91 0.76 17.01
C ASN A 51 9.20 0.01 15.88
N CYS A 52 9.93 -0.20 14.78
CA CYS A 52 9.42 -0.76 13.54
C CYS A 52 10.56 -1.42 12.74
N THR A 53 10.18 -2.32 11.84
CA THR A 53 11.11 -2.88 10.85
C THR A 53 11.41 -1.82 9.80
N ASN A 54 12.69 -1.47 9.63
CA ASN A 54 13.11 -0.51 8.62
C ASN A 54 12.98 -1.11 7.21
N VAL A 55 12.45 -0.32 6.29
CA VAL A 55 12.41 -0.65 4.87
C VAL A 55 13.81 -0.45 4.27
N VAL A 56 14.38 -1.51 3.69
CA VAL A 56 15.69 -1.42 3.01
C VAL A 56 15.44 -1.11 1.53
N GLN A 57 16.01 -0.01 1.05
CA GLN A 57 15.77 0.48 -0.32
C GLN A 57 16.56 -0.27 -1.40
N LEU A 58 17.71 -0.86 -1.09
CA LEU A 58 18.51 -1.54 -2.12
C LEU A 58 18.05 -2.98 -2.28
N ILE A 59 17.25 -3.24 -3.32
CA ILE A 59 16.74 -4.57 -3.64
C ILE A 59 17.26 -4.97 -5.02
N VAL A 60 18.10 -6.02 -5.08
CA VAL A 60 18.62 -6.55 -6.34
C VAL A 60 17.83 -7.81 -6.72
N GLY A 61 16.77 -7.65 -7.51
CA GLY A 61 15.83 -8.73 -7.84
C GLY A 61 14.47 -8.50 -7.17
N GLY A 62 13.60 -9.50 -7.21
CA GLY A 62 12.57 -9.66 -6.18
C GLY A 62 13.18 -10.41 -5.00
N GLU A 63 12.94 -9.95 -3.77
CA GLU A 63 13.37 -10.66 -2.56
C GLU A 63 12.21 -10.80 -1.58
N GLN A 64 12.34 -11.75 -0.66
CA GLN A 64 11.38 -11.91 0.43
C GLN A 64 11.40 -10.66 1.32
N ALA A 65 10.23 -10.09 1.59
CA ALA A 65 10.10 -9.02 2.57
C ALA A 65 10.44 -9.53 3.97
N LYS A 66 10.78 -8.62 4.89
CA LYS A 66 10.91 -8.99 6.31
C LYS A 66 9.53 -8.96 6.97
N PHE A 67 9.37 -9.77 8.01
CA PHE A 67 8.18 -9.73 8.85
C PHE A 67 7.92 -8.30 9.38
N GLY A 68 6.71 -7.79 9.14
CA GLY A 68 6.30 -6.43 9.53
C GLY A 68 6.96 -5.29 8.74
N GLU A 69 7.65 -5.55 7.62
CA GLU A 69 8.28 -4.50 6.80
C GLU A 69 7.24 -3.59 6.12
N PHE A 70 6.10 -4.14 5.69
CA PHE A 70 5.03 -3.39 5.00
C PHE A 70 3.68 -3.54 5.72
N PRO A 71 3.51 -2.91 6.89
CA PRO A 71 2.37 -3.14 7.77
C PRO A 71 1.05 -2.54 7.29
N HIS A 72 1.06 -1.83 6.16
CA HIS A 72 -0.12 -1.28 5.50
C HIS A 72 -0.61 -2.18 4.37
N HIS A 73 0.16 -3.19 3.96
CA HIS A 73 -0.24 -4.09 2.88
C HIS A 73 -1.53 -4.84 3.28
N ALA A 74 -2.47 -4.89 2.36
CA ALA A 74 -3.76 -5.55 2.56
C ALA A 74 -4.00 -6.57 1.46
N LEU A 75 -4.59 -7.71 1.78
CA LEU A 75 -5.03 -8.71 0.81
C LEU A 75 -6.55 -8.72 0.70
N LEU A 76 -7.07 -8.73 -0.53
CA LEU A 76 -8.48 -8.79 -0.85
C LEU A 76 -8.87 -10.22 -1.20
N GLY A 77 -9.68 -10.84 -0.35
CA GLY A 77 -10.07 -12.24 -0.42
C GLY A 77 -11.42 -12.44 -1.12
N TYR A 78 -11.45 -13.32 -2.11
CA TYR A 78 -12.64 -13.68 -2.87
C TYR A 78 -13.09 -15.08 -2.47
N PRO A 79 -14.40 -15.33 -2.25
CA PRO A 79 -14.88 -16.64 -1.85
C PRO A 79 -14.46 -17.70 -2.87
N ARG A 80 -13.89 -18.81 -2.39
CA ARG A 80 -13.51 -19.94 -3.23
C ARG A 80 -14.76 -20.67 -3.73
N GLU A 81 -14.74 -21.07 -5.00
CA GLU A 81 -15.85 -21.85 -5.57
C GLU A 81 -16.02 -23.16 -4.78
N GLY A 82 -17.25 -23.44 -4.34
CA GLY A 82 -17.58 -24.62 -3.56
C GLY A 82 -17.26 -24.55 -2.06
N ASN A 83 -16.53 -23.53 -1.57
CA ASN A 83 -16.32 -23.32 -0.14
C ASN A 83 -16.37 -21.81 0.23
N PRO A 84 -17.53 -21.28 0.66
CA PRO A 84 -17.68 -19.85 0.95
C PRO A 84 -16.92 -19.37 2.19
N ASN A 85 -16.35 -20.28 2.98
CA ASN A 85 -15.54 -19.95 4.16
C ASN A 85 -14.04 -19.85 3.84
N GLU A 86 -13.63 -20.24 2.63
CA GLU A 86 -12.26 -20.11 2.15
C GLU A 86 -12.16 -18.97 1.13
N TYR A 87 -11.02 -18.30 1.11
CA TYR A 87 -10.79 -17.14 0.27
C TYR A 87 -9.54 -17.30 -0.58
N ASP A 88 -9.65 -16.96 -1.86
CA ASP A 88 -8.51 -16.77 -2.75
C ASP A 88 -8.12 -15.29 -2.75
N PHE A 89 -6.89 -14.98 -2.36
CA PHE A 89 -6.37 -13.61 -2.33
C PHE A 89 -5.79 -13.24 -3.69
N ARG A 90 -6.60 -12.56 -4.51
CA ARG A 90 -6.26 -12.25 -5.92
C ARG A 90 -5.84 -10.79 -6.13
N CYS A 91 -6.17 -9.90 -5.18
CA CYS A 91 -5.82 -8.50 -5.21
C CYS A 91 -5.18 -8.06 -3.89
N GLY A 92 -4.34 -7.04 -3.99
CA GLY A 92 -3.78 -6.30 -2.87
C GLY A 92 -4.51 -4.98 -2.60
N GLY A 93 -4.01 -4.27 -1.59
CA GLY A 93 -4.48 -2.95 -1.21
C GLY A 93 -3.54 -2.32 -0.17
N SER A 94 -3.87 -1.11 0.24
CA SER A 94 -3.14 -0.34 1.25
C SER A 94 -4.08 0.18 2.31
N LEU A 95 -3.83 -0.14 3.58
CA LEU A 95 -4.48 0.53 4.70
C LEU A 95 -4.08 2.00 4.71
N ILE A 96 -5.06 2.91 4.67
CA ILE A 96 -4.83 4.37 4.64
C ILE A 96 -5.46 5.11 5.82
N SER A 97 -6.27 4.41 6.61
CA SER A 97 -6.86 4.89 7.88
C SER A 97 -7.24 3.71 8.77
N ASP A 98 -7.85 3.98 9.92
CA ASP A 98 -8.40 2.95 10.81
C ASP A 98 -9.61 2.19 10.23
N ARG A 99 -10.10 2.57 9.05
CA ARG A 99 -11.30 1.96 8.46
C ARG A 99 -11.34 1.88 6.94
N HIS A 100 -10.28 2.29 6.26
CA HIS A 100 -10.28 2.35 4.79
C HIS A 100 -9.03 1.71 4.19
N ILE A 101 -9.28 0.93 3.15
CA ILE A 101 -8.26 0.39 2.23
C ILE A 101 -8.36 1.14 0.91
N LEU A 102 -7.20 1.52 0.37
CA LEU A 102 -7.03 1.98 -0.99
C LEU A 102 -6.60 0.80 -1.87
N THR A 103 -7.22 0.63 -3.03
CA THR A 103 -6.93 -0.46 -3.98
C THR A 103 -7.33 -0.04 -5.39
N ALA A 104 -7.15 -0.93 -6.37
CA ALA A 104 -7.60 -0.73 -7.74
C ALA A 104 -9.10 -1.01 -7.90
N ALA A 105 -9.76 -0.30 -8.82
CA ALA A 105 -11.18 -0.50 -9.09
C ALA A 105 -11.47 -1.82 -9.83
N HIS A 106 -10.52 -2.30 -10.63
CA HIS A 106 -10.66 -3.57 -11.34
C HIS A 106 -10.73 -4.78 -10.40
N CYS A 107 -10.26 -4.67 -9.15
CA CYS A 107 -10.45 -5.71 -8.14
C CYS A 107 -11.94 -5.97 -7.82
N PHE A 108 -12.85 -5.10 -8.27
CA PHE A 108 -14.31 -5.24 -8.11
C PHE A 108 -15.01 -5.21 -9.49
N SER A 109 -14.37 -5.79 -10.51
CA SER A 109 -14.85 -5.73 -11.90
C SER A 109 -15.56 -7.01 -12.37
N GLU A 110 -15.00 -8.19 -12.05
CA GLU A 110 -15.54 -9.49 -12.41
C GLU A 110 -16.25 -10.13 -11.20
N ASP A 111 -15.53 -10.23 -10.09
CA ASP A 111 -16.05 -10.70 -8.80
C ASP A 111 -15.83 -9.63 -7.72
N ASP A 112 -16.53 -9.77 -6.59
CA ASP A 112 -16.34 -8.92 -5.43
C ASP A 112 -15.61 -9.69 -4.31
N PRO A 113 -14.48 -9.16 -3.79
CA PRO A 113 -13.90 -9.68 -2.57
C PRO A 113 -14.89 -9.46 -1.41
N LYS A 114 -14.85 -10.35 -0.42
CA LYS A 114 -15.72 -10.27 0.77
C LYS A 114 -14.95 -9.91 2.03
N VAL A 115 -13.65 -10.17 2.03
CA VAL A 115 -12.79 -9.93 3.18
C VAL A 115 -11.53 -9.16 2.78
N VAL A 116 -11.00 -8.44 3.76
CA VAL A 116 -9.66 -7.85 3.73
C VAL A 116 -8.83 -8.48 4.84
N ARG A 117 -7.64 -8.97 4.52
CA ARG A 117 -6.66 -9.44 5.52
C ARG A 117 -5.52 -8.42 5.66
N LEU A 118 -5.18 -8.09 6.89
CA LEU A 118 -4.07 -7.22 7.28
C LEU A 118 -3.08 -8.00 8.14
N GLY A 119 -1.81 -7.59 8.16
CA GLY A 119 -0.78 -8.21 9.00
C GLY A 119 -0.27 -9.57 8.51
N GLU A 120 -0.71 -9.99 7.32
CA GLU A 120 -0.28 -11.23 6.68
C GLU A 120 1.19 -11.14 6.22
N TYR A 121 1.92 -12.24 6.38
CA TYR A 121 3.31 -12.38 5.96
C TYR A 121 3.59 -13.71 5.27
N ASP A 122 2.96 -14.80 5.72
CA ASP A 122 3.13 -16.14 5.17
C ASP A 122 1.80 -16.88 5.20
N THR A 123 1.20 -17.08 4.03
CA THR A 123 -0.14 -17.65 3.89
C THR A 123 -0.19 -19.16 4.19
N THR A 124 0.93 -19.80 4.55
CA THR A 124 0.95 -21.23 4.90
C THR A 124 0.56 -21.54 6.34
N PHE A 125 0.58 -20.56 7.23
CA PHE A 125 0.18 -20.73 8.63
C PHE A 125 -0.56 -19.51 9.16
N GLU A 126 -1.50 -19.75 10.07
CA GLU A 126 -2.19 -18.66 10.76
C GLU A 126 -1.24 -17.98 11.76
N SER A 127 -1.23 -16.65 11.74
CA SER A 127 -0.40 -15.81 12.62
C SER A 127 -1.27 -15.06 13.62
N GLU A 128 -0.78 -14.83 14.84
CA GLU A 128 -1.49 -13.98 15.81
C GLU A 128 -1.57 -12.51 15.36
N ASP A 129 -0.73 -12.11 14.40
CA ASP A 129 -0.67 -10.76 13.86
C ASP A 129 -1.62 -10.53 12.68
N GLU A 130 -2.13 -11.59 12.03
CA GLU A 130 -3.08 -11.44 10.93
C GLU A 130 -4.51 -11.17 11.45
N VAL A 131 -5.20 -10.24 10.79
CA VAL A 131 -6.56 -9.87 11.15
C VAL A 131 -7.41 -9.74 9.90
N GLN A 132 -8.52 -10.48 9.88
CA GLN A 132 -9.48 -10.48 8.78
C GLN A 132 -10.69 -9.58 9.06
N PHE A 133 -11.02 -8.70 8.12
CA PHE A 133 -12.11 -7.74 8.18
C PHE A 133 -13.14 -8.01 7.09
N GLY A 134 -14.42 -7.84 7.42
CA GLY A 134 -15.47 -7.80 6.40
C GLY A 134 -15.49 -6.45 5.67
N ILE A 135 -16.10 -6.43 4.49
CA ILE A 135 -16.26 -5.22 3.68
C ILE A 135 -17.67 -4.64 3.89
N ALA A 136 -17.75 -3.44 4.47
CA ALA A 136 -19.01 -2.73 4.67
C ALA A 136 -19.44 -1.89 3.46
N GLY A 137 -18.52 -1.57 2.56
CA GLY A 137 -18.86 -0.84 1.34
C GLY A 137 -17.64 -0.53 0.48
N VAL A 138 -17.90 -0.26 -0.79
CA VAL A 138 -16.88 0.02 -1.80
C VAL A 138 -17.29 1.26 -2.58
N ARG A 139 -16.33 2.13 -2.86
CA ARG A 139 -16.50 3.29 -3.73
C ARG A 139 -15.43 3.27 -4.81
N LYS A 140 -15.81 2.81 -5.99
CA LYS A 140 -15.00 2.95 -7.22
C LYS A 140 -14.97 4.40 -7.67
N HIS A 141 -13.90 4.80 -8.37
CA HIS A 141 -13.87 6.11 -9.02
C HIS A 141 -15.06 6.25 -9.99
N PRO A 142 -15.80 7.38 -9.98
CA PRO A 142 -17.02 7.52 -10.80
C PRO A 142 -16.77 7.42 -12.31
N ASN A 143 -15.55 7.77 -12.76
CA ASN A 143 -15.14 7.70 -14.17
C ASN A 143 -14.37 6.41 -14.52
N TYR A 144 -14.37 5.40 -13.63
CA TYR A 144 -13.77 4.10 -13.93
C TYR A 144 -14.68 3.29 -14.87
N LEU A 145 -14.07 2.61 -15.85
CA LEU A 145 -14.76 1.73 -16.79
C LEU A 145 -13.95 0.44 -16.96
N ASN A 146 -14.53 -0.74 -16.67
CA ASN A 146 -13.81 -2.04 -16.71
C ASN A 146 -13.02 -2.30 -18.02
N GLN A 147 -13.56 -1.81 -19.15
CA GLN A 147 -12.95 -1.99 -20.47
C GLN A 147 -11.73 -1.07 -20.73
N ARG A 148 -11.43 -0.16 -19.80
CA ARG A 148 -10.38 0.86 -19.88
C ARG A 148 -9.45 0.75 -18.68
N SER A 149 -8.19 1.16 -18.87
CA SER A 149 -7.20 1.20 -17.78
C SER A 149 -7.13 2.58 -17.10
N TYR A 150 -8.19 3.39 -17.17
CA TYR A 150 -8.20 4.75 -16.62
C TYR A 150 -8.99 4.83 -15.31
N ASN A 151 -8.54 5.71 -14.40
CA ASN A 151 -9.16 5.96 -13.09
C ASN A 151 -9.35 4.66 -12.28
N ASP A 152 -8.38 3.76 -12.37
CA ASP A 152 -8.44 2.43 -11.77
C ASP A 152 -8.12 2.48 -10.27
N ILE A 153 -9.04 3.07 -9.50
CA ILE A 153 -8.88 3.35 -8.08
C ILE A 153 -10.22 3.16 -7.34
N ALA A 154 -10.17 2.50 -6.19
CA ALA A 154 -11.31 2.28 -5.32
C ALA A 154 -10.94 2.41 -3.85
N LEU A 155 -11.93 2.83 -3.06
CA LEU A 155 -11.87 2.84 -1.61
C LEU A 155 -12.78 1.76 -1.05
N VAL A 156 -12.25 0.95 -0.15
CA VAL A 156 -12.98 -0.09 0.58
C VAL A 156 -13.14 0.37 2.02
N LYS A 157 -14.36 0.33 2.54
CA LYS A 157 -14.68 0.61 3.95
C LYS A 157 -14.79 -0.71 4.69
N LEU A 158 -14.01 -0.85 5.76
CA LEU A 158 -14.02 -2.00 6.64
C LEU A 158 -15.25 -2.00 7.56
N ASP A 159 -15.74 -3.20 7.87
CA ASP A 159 -16.89 -3.43 8.76
C ASP A 159 -16.68 -2.86 10.17
N ARG A 160 -15.48 -3.01 10.70
CA ARG A 160 -15.05 -2.48 12.01
C ARG A 160 -13.75 -1.68 11.90
N GLN A 161 -13.42 -0.98 12.98
CA GLN A 161 -12.16 -0.24 13.09
C GLN A 161 -10.97 -1.18 13.27
N VAL A 162 -9.84 -0.79 12.69
CA VAL A 162 -8.55 -1.46 12.81
C VAL A 162 -7.83 -0.91 14.03
N TRP A 163 -7.39 -1.81 14.91
CA TRP A 163 -6.49 -1.48 15.99
C TRP A 163 -5.06 -1.53 15.48
N PHE A 164 -4.37 -0.40 15.52
CA PHE A 164 -3.01 -0.33 14.99
C PHE A 164 -2.00 -1.03 15.89
N THR A 165 -1.10 -1.77 15.27
CA THR A 165 0.02 -2.47 15.92
C THR A 165 1.32 -2.12 15.18
N LYS A 166 2.43 -2.73 15.59
CA LYS A 166 3.69 -2.64 14.85
C LYS A 166 3.59 -3.25 13.43
N ASN A 167 2.71 -4.25 13.27
CA ASN A 167 2.55 -5.06 12.05
C ASN A 167 1.31 -4.67 11.23
N VAL A 168 0.40 -3.87 11.81
CA VAL A 168 -0.80 -3.35 11.12
C VAL A 168 -0.90 -1.85 11.36
N ARG A 169 -0.56 -1.04 10.37
CA ARG A 169 -0.69 0.43 10.45
C ARG A 169 -0.80 1.07 9.08
N PRO A 170 -1.41 2.25 8.94
CA PRO A 170 -1.68 2.82 7.64
C PRO A 170 -0.43 3.37 6.94
N ALA A 171 -0.45 3.36 5.60
CA ALA A 171 0.47 4.10 4.76
C ALA A 171 0.13 5.59 4.76
N CYS A 172 1.16 6.41 4.57
CA CYS A 172 0.96 7.82 4.25
C CYS A 172 0.58 7.98 2.78
N LEU A 173 -0.43 8.80 2.50
CA LEU A 173 -0.75 9.19 1.13
C LEU A 173 0.24 10.27 0.66
N TRP A 174 0.61 10.19 -0.60
CA TRP A 174 1.44 11.21 -1.24
C TRP A 174 0.70 12.56 -1.28
N ASP A 175 1.35 13.63 -0.81
CA ASP A 175 0.72 14.93 -0.57
C ASP A 175 1.18 16.04 -1.54
N SER A 176 2.16 15.75 -2.40
CA SER A 176 2.76 16.67 -3.36
C SER A 176 2.43 16.29 -4.81
N GLU A 177 2.34 17.26 -5.71
CA GLU A 177 2.27 16.96 -7.16
C GLU A 177 3.67 16.67 -7.73
N TYR A 178 4.71 17.19 -7.10
CA TYR A 178 6.09 16.95 -7.47
C TYR A 178 6.58 15.64 -6.88
N ARG A 179 7.03 14.73 -7.76
CA ARG A 179 7.74 13.50 -7.40
C ARG A 179 9.23 13.73 -7.66
N ASN A 180 10.02 13.72 -6.59
CA ASN A 180 11.48 13.78 -6.67
C ASN A 180 12.13 12.40 -6.59
N MET A 181 11.32 11.34 -6.57
CA MET A 181 11.76 9.96 -6.49
C MET A 181 11.58 9.30 -7.85
N THR A 182 12.59 8.54 -8.25
CA THR A 182 12.58 7.78 -9.51
C THR A 182 12.52 6.28 -9.28
N SER A 183 12.51 5.85 -8.02
CA SER A 183 12.52 4.45 -7.63
C SER A 183 11.50 4.18 -6.54
N TYR A 184 10.81 3.06 -6.68
CA TYR A 184 9.65 2.67 -5.90
C TYR A 184 9.77 1.19 -5.52
N ILE A 185 9.05 0.81 -4.48
CA ILE A 185 8.95 -0.57 -4.03
C ILE A 185 7.52 -1.03 -4.31
N ALA A 186 7.38 -2.12 -5.03
CA ALA A 186 6.14 -2.87 -5.12
C ALA A 186 6.22 -4.06 -4.17
N THR A 187 5.08 -4.44 -3.61
CA THR A 187 4.98 -5.56 -2.66
C THR A 187 3.74 -6.38 -2.98
N GLY A 188 3.80 -7.67 -2.70
CA GLY A 188 2.65 -8.55 -2.73
C GLY A 188 3.05 -10.02 -2.61
N PHE A 189 2.09 -10.88 -2.88
CA PHE A 189 2.23 -12.35 -2.79
C PHE A 189 2.25 -12.97 -4.18
N GLY A 190 2.65 -12.17 -5.18
CA GLY A 190 2.66 -12.58 -6.55
C GLY A 190 3.69 -13.64 -6.89
N HIS A 191 3.75 -13.94 -8.18
CA HIS A 191 4.56 -15.00 -8.73
C HIS A 191 6.06 -14.81 -8.45
N ASN A 192 6.72 -15.84 -7.92
CA ASN A 192 8.19 -15.85 -7.84
C ASN A 192 8.75 -16.59 -9.06
N GLU A 193 9.24 -15.85 -10.06
CA GLU A 193 9.82 -16.42 -11.28
C GLU A 193 10.98 -17.40 -11.02
N THR A 194 11.65 -17.30 -9.87
CA THR A 194 12.75 -18.22 -9.51
C THR A 194 12.30 -19.59 -9.00
N VAL A 195 11.02 -19.76 -8.62
CA VAL A 195 10.49 -20.99 -7.99
C VAL A 195 9.42 -21.68 -8.86
N GLY A 196 9.12 -21.16 -10.06
CA GLY A 196 8.13 -21.71 -11.01
C GLY A 196 6.69 -21.33 -10.64
N ILE A 197 5.68 -21.76 -11.44
CA ILE A 197 4.28 -21.25 -11.66
C ILE A 197 3.37 -21.04 -10.40
N ALA A 198 3.83 -21.34 -9.19
CA ALA A 198 3.08 -21.11 -7.94
C ALA A 198 3.17 -19.65 -7.44
N LEU A 199 2.12 -19.17 -6.77
CA LEU A 199 2.16 -17.91 -6.01
C LEU A 199 3.15 -18.02 -4.84
N SER A 200 3.82 -16.93 -4.49
CA SER A 200 4.65 -16.91 -3.29
C SER A 200 3.75 -16.99 -2.06
N THR A 201 4.04 -17.92 -1.16
CA THR A 201 3.32 -18.00 0.12
C THR A 201 3.78 -16.91 1.07
N THR A 202 5.02 -16.42 0.93
CA THR A 202 5.58 -15.32 1.71
C THR A 202 5.53 -14.00 0.94
N MET A 203 5.39 -12.89 1.68
CA MET A 203 5.39 -11.56 1.08
C MET A 203 6.71 -11.28 0.37
N MET A 204 6.61 -10.84 -0.89
CA MET A 204 7.73 -10.44 -1.72
C MET A 204 7.75 -8.92 -1.89
N LYS A 205 8.94 -8.39 -2.17
CA LYS A 205 9.15 -7.00 -2.54
C LYS A 205 10.12 -6.90 -3.71
N VAL A 206 9.90 -5.88 -4.54
CA VAL A 206 10.76 -5.58 -5.69
C VAL A 206 10.93 -4.08 -5.84
N GLN A 207 12.14 -3.65 -6.14
CA GLN A 207 12.44 -2.27 -6.50
C GLN A 207 12.22 -2.08 -8.01
N LEU A 208 11.46 -1.05 -8.37
CA LEU A 208 11.11 -0.68 -9.74
C LEU A 208 11.44 0.80 -9.97
N ASP A 209 11.81 1.14 -11.19
CA ASP A 209 12.19 2.48 -11.58
C ASP A 209 11.13 3.11 -12.49
N GLU A 210 10.92 4.42 -12.33
CA GLU A 210 10.00 5.19 -13.15
C GLU A 210 10.61 5.45 -14.53
N PHE A 211 9.83 5.15 -15.57
CA PHE A 211 10.18 5.39 -16.96
C PHE A 211 9.58 6.70 -17.47
N PRO A 212 10.25 7.37 -18.41
CA PRO A 212 9.69 8.54 -19.08
C PRO A 212 8.34 8.25 -19.71
N VAL A 213 7.39 9.19 -19.57
CA VAL A 213 6.02 9.06 -20.10
C VAL A 213 6.03 8.76 -21.60
N ASN A 214 6.95 9.36 -22.36
CA ASN A 214 7.06 9.15 -23.80
C ASN A 214 7.40 7.70 -24.15
N ASP A 215 8.33 7.08 -23.43
CA ASP A 215 8.73 5.69 -23.68
C ASP A 215 7.55 4.75 -23.45
N CYS A 216 6.77 5.02 -22.40
CA CYS A 216 5.58 4.23 -22.10
C CYS A 216 4.42 4.50 -23.05
N ALA A 217 4.23 5.76 -23.50
CA ALA A 217 3.25 6.07 -24.53
C ALA A 217 3.55 5.31 -25.83
N GLN A 218 4.82 5.15 -26.20
CA GLN A 218 5.23 4.32 -27.34
C GLN A 218 4.98 2.84 -27.07
N ALA A 219 5.35 2.32 -25.90
CA ALA A 219 5.17 0.91 -25.54
C ALA A 219 3.69 0.48 -25.55
N PHE A 220 2.77 1.37 -25.17
CA PHE A 220 1.33 1.09 -25.12
C PHE A 220 0.55 1.60 -26.33
N LEU A 221 1.23 2.05 -27.39
CA LEU A 221 0.57 2.56 -28.60
C LEU A 221 -0.33 1.49 -29.25
N GLY A 222 -1.59 1.83 -29.47
CA GLY A 222 -2.58 0.91 -30.06
C GLY A 222 -3.13 -0.16 -29.10
N HIS A 223 -2.74 -0.15 -27.82
CA HIS A 223 -3.24 -1.11 -26.83
C HIS A 223 -4.73 -0.87 -26.52
N LYS A 224 -5.56 -1.93 -26.62
CA LYS A 224 -7.03 -1.82 -26.54
C LYS A 224 -7.55 -1.16 -25.24
N ARG A 225 -6.86 -1.39 -24.11
CA ARG A 225 -7.23 -0.79 -22.80
C ARG A 225 -6.78 0.67 -22.65
N PHE A 226 -5.82 1.12 -23.47
CA PHE A 226 -5.25 2.47 -23.49
C PHE A 226 -5.59 3.21 -24.80
N LYS A 227 -6.87 3.24 -25.20
CA LYS A 227 -7.26 3.85 -26.50
C LYS A 227 -6.87 5.33 -26.63
N ASN A 228 -6.74 6.05 -25.51
CA ASN A 228 -6.34 7.45 -25.49
C ASN A 228 -4.87 7.62 -25.05
N GLY A 229 -4.07 6.56 -25.09
CA GLY A 229 -2.70 6.55 -24.58
C GLY A 229 -2.62 6.52 -23.05
N ILE A 230 -1.42 6.78 -22.52
CA ILE A 230 -1.16 6.92 -21.08
C ILE A 230 -1.56 8.34 -20.65
N HIS A 231 -2.33 8.46 -19.57
CA HIS A 231 -2.80 9.74 -19.02
C HIS A 231 -1.96 10.20 -17.80
N ASP A 232 -2.05 11.49 -17.44
CA ASP A 232 -1.36 12.09 -16.28
C ASP A 232 -1.71 11.42 -14.93
N GLY A 233 -2.85 10.74 -14.85
CA GLY A 233 -3.25 9.95 -13.68
C GLY A 233 -2.55 8.58 -13.56
N GLN A 234 -1.54 8.33 -14.40
CA GLN A 234 -0.83 7.05 -14.46
C GLN A 234 0.68 7.30 -14.44
N MET A 235 1.39 6.36 -13.84
CA MET A 235 2.85 6.32 -13.84
C MET A 235 3.30 5.05 -14.53
N CYS A 236 4.45 5.11 -15.17
CA CYS A 236 5.05 3.95 -15.79
C CYS A 236 6.27 3.55 -14.98
N VAL A 237 6.22 2.37 -14.40
CA VAL A 237 7.23 1.89 -13.46
C VAL A 237 7.50 0.43 -13.79
N GLY A 238 8.77 0.04 -13.83
CA GLY A 238 9.17 -1.31 -14.19
C GLY A 238 10.64 -1.56 -13.89
N SER A 239 11.22 -2.62 -14.46
CA SER A 239 12.65 -2.85 -14.38
C SER A 239 13.26 -3.11 -15.75
N ILE A 240 14.44 -2.53 -15.99
CA ILE A 240 15.23 -2.76 -17.22
C ILE A 240 15.87 -4.16 -17.19
N VAL A 241 16.17 -4.68 -16.00
CA VAL A 241 16.70 -6.04 -15.83
C VAL A 241 15.52 -7.02 -15.91
N GLY A 242 15.48 -7.84 -16.96
CA GLY A 242 14.46 -8.86 -17.13
C GLY A 242 14.38 -9.81 -15.93
N GLY A 243 13.18 -10.37 -15.70
CA GLY A 243 12.88 -11.24 -14.55
C GLY A 243 12.45 -10.51 -13.27
N LYS A 244 12.07 -9.24 -13.39
CA LYS A 244 11.54 -8.39 -12.31
C LYS A 244 10.21 -7.80 -12.77
N ASP A 245 9.13 -8.49 -12.50
CA ASP A 245 7.79 -8.05 -12.89
C ASP A 245 6.82 -8.13 -11.70
N THR A 246 5.79 -7.28 -11.74
CA THR A 246 4.63 -7.40 -10.85
C THR A 246 3.70 -8.46 -11.42
N CYS A 247 3.28 -9.42 -10.59
CA CYS A 247 2.55 -10.59 -11.04
C CYS A 247 1.14 -10.66 -10.44
N GLN A 248 0.38 -11.71 -10.82
CA GLN A 248 -0.91 -12.03 -10.22
C GLN A 248 -0.78 -12.09 -8.69
N GLY A 249 -1.64 -11.39 -7.94
CA GLY A 249 -1.52 -11.25 -6.48
C GLY A 249 -0.97 -9.89 -6.01
N ASP A 250 -0.25 -9.16 -6.87
CA ASP A 250 0.20 -7.78 -6.58
C ASP A 250 -0.83 -6.73 -7.01
N SER A 251 -1.85 -7.16 -7.76
CA SER A 251 -2.80 -6.25 -8.42
C SER A 251 -3.60 -5.41 -7.41
N GLY A 252 -3.56 -4.09 -7.54
CA GLY A 252 -4.17 -3.17 -6.57
C GLY A 252 -3.38 -2.99 -5.27
N GLY A 253 -2.26 -3.69 -5.11
CA GLY A 253 -1.30 -3.50 -4.03
C GLY A 253 -0.53 -2.16 -4.12
N PRO A 254 0.21 -1.78 -3.06
CA PRO A 254 0.93 -0.53 -3.02
C PRO A 254 2.13 -0.50 -3.96
N LEU A 255 2.27 0.63 -4.65
CA LEU A 255 3.56 1.13 -5.13
C LEU A 255 3.97 2.29 -4.21
N GLN A 256 5.14 2.17 -3.57
CA GLN A 256 5.51 3.03 -2.43
C GLN A 256 6.97 3.44 -2.44
N THR A 257 7.31 4.45 -1.64
CA THR A 257 8.70 4.91 -1.48
C THR A 257 8.92 5.44 -0.06
N VAL A 258 10.18 5.49 0.37
CA VAL A 258 10.58 5.98 1.69
C VAL A 258 11.10 7.40 1.54
N THR A 259 10.37 8.37 2.07
CA THR A 259 10.76 9.80 2.00
C THR A 259 11.83 10.19 3.00
N ASN A 260 12.00 9.41 4.09
CA ASN A 260 13.06 9.59 5.06
C ASN A 260 13.62 8.22 5.50
N PRO A 261 14.87 7.88 5.14
CA PRO A 261 15.43 6.56 5.43
C PRO A 261 15.67 6.29 6.93
N LYS A 262 15.52 7.32 7.79
CA LYS A 262 15.60 7.18 9.25
C LYS A 262 14.24 6.90 9.89
N THR A 263 13.16 6.87 9.11
CA THR A 263 11.80 6.61 9.59
C THR A 263 11.26 5.32 9.01
N CYS A 264 10.30 4.74 9.72
CA CYS A 264 9.28 3.87 9.14
C CYS A 264 7.95 4.65 9.11
#